data_AF-A0AA36UWW6-F1
#
_entry.id   AF-A0AA36UWW6-F1
#
_cell.length_a   1.000
_cell.length_b   1.000
_cell.length_c   1.000
_cell.angle_alpha   90.00
_cell.angle_beta   90.00
_cell.angle_gamma   90.00
#
_symmetry.space_group_name_H-M   'P 1'
#
loop_
_entity.id
_entity.type
_entity.pdbx_description
1 polymer ?
#
loop_
_entity_poly.entity_id
_entity_poly.type
_entity_poly.pdbx_seq_one_letter_code
_entity_poly.pdbx_strand_id
1 'polypeptide(L)'
;MNKETIEKSESLRPEEVENGAAAKLDILLRKYLSVWLWSILFGGATTLTFSLSSIRDYEKWGILTSVTSLLFVISILFLFISWLTLFKFLKGYLIEVVFVGSDTSDSEEKRKKFGRYLSTSFYALIMAGIVRLMIELSKQIFQMY
;
A
#
# COMPACT_ATOMS: atom_id res chain seq x y z
N MET A 1 4.48 -29.52 52.24
CA MET A 1 3.53 -29.02 51.21
C MET A 1 3.74 -27.52 51.12
N ASN A 2 4.30 -27.06 50.00
CA ASN A 2 5.21 -25.92 49.93
C ASN A 2 4.47 -24.58 49.79
N LYS A 3 4.58 -23.69 50.78
CA LYS A 3 3.95 -22.35 50.77
C LYS A 3 4.67 -21.36 49.84
N GLU A 4 5.91 -21.65 49.44
CA GLU A 4 6.72 -20.79 48.57
C GLU A 4 6.24 -20.73 47.11
N THR A 5 5.37 -21.66 46.69
CA THR A 5 4.88 -21.71 45.31
C THR A 5 3.69 -20.78 45.06
N ILE A 6 3.08 -20.22 46.11
CA ILE A 6 1.91 -19.32 46.02
C ILE A 6 2.35 -17.85 46.01
N GLU A 7 3.42 -17.47 46.72
CA GLU A 7 3.91 -16.07 46.71
C GLU A 7 4.55 -15.65 45.38
N LYS A 8 5.07 -16.59 44.60
CA LYS A 8 5.77 -16.25 43.34
C LYS A 8 4.82 -15.88 42.19
N SER A 9 3.52 -16.15 42.32
CA SER A 9 2.51 -15.69 41.35
C SER A 9 1.94 -14.30 41.67
N GLU A 10 2.23 -13.74 42.85
CA GLU A 10 1.59 -12.50 43.33
C GLU A 10 2.49 -11.26 43.19
N SER A 11 3.74 -11.41 42.75
CA SER A 11 4.68 -10.29 42.54
C SER A 11 5.03 -10.00 41.08
N LEU A 12 4.17 -10.37 40.13
CA LEU A 12 4.23 -9.75 38.80
C LEU A 12 3.80 -8.29 38.98
N ARG A 13 4.79 -7.40 39.04
CA ARG A 13 4.58 -5.96 39.22
C ARG A 13 3.58 -5.48 38.15
N PRO A 14 2.54 -4.71 38.52
CA PRO A 14 1.53 -4.25 37.56
C PRO A 14 2.15 -3.53 36.34
N GLU A 15 3.31 -2.89 36.52
CA GLU A 15 4.08 -2.24 35.44
C GLU A 15 4.59 -3.21 34.35
N GLU A 16 4.95 -4.47 34.67
CA GLU A 16 5.42 -5.43 33.65
C GLU A 16 4.26 -5.98 32.80
N VAL A 17 3.09 -6.15 33.40
CA VAL A 17 1.87 -6.60 32.71
C VAL A 17 1.33 -5.49 31.80
N GLU A 18 1.36 -4.25 32.27
CA GLU A 18 0.97 -3.06 31.49
C GLU A 18 1.91 -2.84 30.30
N ASN A 19 3.22 -2.93 30.50
CA ASN A 19 4.21 -2.81 29.42
C ASN A 19 4.09 -3.94 28.38
N GLY A 20 3.79 -5.17 28.81
CA GLY A 20 3.53 -6.29 27.90
C GLY A 20 2.25 -6.13 27.08
N ALA A 21 1.19 -5.57 27.68
CA ALA A 21 -0.07 -5.30 27.00
C ALA A 21 0.07 -4.15 25.98
N ALA A 22 0.76 -3.07 26.36
CA ALA A 22 1.06 -1.94 25.48
C ALA A 22 1.87 -2.38 24.25
N ALA A 23 2.91 -3.20 24.45
CA ALA A 23 3.72 -3.73 23.36
C ALA A 23 2.92 -4.62 22.39
N LYS A 24 2.02 -5.46 22.90
CA LYS A 24 1.13 -6.28 22.07
C LYS A 24 0.13 -5.43 21.28
N LEU A 25 -0.44 -4.40 21.90
CA LEU A 25 -1.32 -3.43 21.24
C LEU A 25 -0.60 -2.73 20.08
N ASP A 26 0.63 -2.28 20.31
CA ASP A 26 1.45 -1.63 19.30
C ASP A 26 1.71 -2.51 18.07
N ILE A 27 1.98 -3.81 18.28
CA ILE A 27 2.17 -4.79 17.21
C ILE A 27 0.88 -4.99 16.42
N LEU A 28 -0.26 -5.15 17.11
CA LEU A 28 -1.56 -5.32 16.48
C LEU A 28 -1.97 -4.09 15.67
N LEU A 29 -1.76 -2.90 16.23
CA LEU A 29 -2.06 -1.63 15.57
C LEU A 29 -1.24 -1.48 14.28
N ARG A 30 0.06 -1.81 14.32
CA ARG A 30 0.95 -1.76 13.14
C ARG A 30 0.54 -2.74 12.05
N LYS A 31 0.13 -3.96 12.42
CA LYS A 31 -0.40 -4.96 11.47
C LYS A 31 -1.67 -4.45 10.80
N TYR A 32 -2.60 -3.93 11.59
CA TYR A 32 -3.83 -3.34 11.07
C TYR A 32 -3.55 -2.19 10.11
N LEU A 33 -2.67 -1.25 10.48
CA LEU A 33 -2.32 -0.09 9.67
C LEU A 33 -1.68 -0.49 8.33
N SER A 34 -0.87 -1.55 8.31
CA SER A 34 -0.25 -2.07 7.08
C SER A 34 -1.28 -2.67 6.12
N VAL A 35 -2.24 -3.44 6.63
CA VAL A 35 -3.34 -4.01 5.84
C VAL A 35 -4.26 -2.90 5.32
N TRP A 36 -4.54 -1.92 6.16
CA TRP A 36 -5.40 -0.78 5.82
C TRP A 36 -4.78 0.07 4.72
N LEU A 37 -3.49 0.40 4.84
CA LEU A 37 -2.77 1.19 3.83
C LEU A 37 -2.64 0.42 2.51
N TRP A 38 -2.38 -0.89 2.55
CA TRP A 38 -2.38 -1.73 1.34
C TRP A 38 -3.75 -1.72 0.65
N SER A 39 -4.85 -1.79 1.41
CA SER A 39 -6.21 -1.79 0.88
C SER A 39 -6.55 -0.47 0.19
N ILE A 40 -6.16 0.67 0.76
CA ILE A 40 -6.34 1.99 0.14
C ILE A 40 -5.59 2.09 -1.18
N LEU A 41 -4.32 1.68 -1.19
CA LEU A 41 -3.50 1.71 -2.41
C LEU A 41 -4.06 0.78 -3.48
N PHE A 42 -4.50 -0.41 -3.10
CA PHE A 42 -5.15 -1.36 -4.00
C PHE A 42 -6.44 -0.79 -4.60
N GLY A 43 -7.29 -0.18 -3.76
CA GLY A 43 -8.50 0.50 -4.20
C GLY A 43 -8.21 1.65 -5.17
N GLY A 44 -7.22 2.50 -4.85
CA GLY A 44 -6.81 3.61 -5.71
C GLY A 44 -6.27 3.14 -7.07
N ALA A 45 -5.42 2.10 -7.08
CA ALA A 45 -4.88 1.53 -8.30
C ALA A 45 -5.99 0.92 -9.17
N THR A 46 -6.96 0.24 -8.55
CA THR A 46 -8.12 -0.35 -9.23
C THR A 46 -9.00 0.74 -9.86
N THR A 47 -9.34 1.78 -9.10
CA THR A 47 -10.15 2.91 -9.59
C THR A 47 -9.48 3.63 -10.76
N LEU A 48 -8.18 3.90 -10.68
CA LEU A 48 -7.42 4.49 -11.79
C LEU A 48 -7.40 3.59 -13.03
N THR A 49 -7.28 2.27 -12.84
CA THR A 49 -7.32 1.30 -13.94
C THR A 49 -8.68 1.30 -14.66
N PHE A 50 -9.78 1.31 -13.90
CA PHE A 50 -11.13 1.44 -14.47
C PHE A 50 -11.30 2.78 -15.21
N SER A 51 -10.79 3.87 -14.65
CA SER A 51 -10.85 5.21 -15.27
C SER A 51 -10.06 5.32 -16.58
N LEU A 52 -8.99 4.53 -16.77
CA LEU A 52 -8.28 4.48 -18.04
C LEU A 52 -9.07 3.74 -19.12
N SER A 53 -9.82 2.73 -18.74
CA SER A 53 -10.63 1.92 -19.66
C SER A 53 -11.77 2.73 -20.30
N SER A 54 -12.19 3.83 -19.66
CA SER A 54 -13.24 4.71 -20.18
C SER A 54 -12.76 5.73 -21.21
N ILE A 55 -11.47 5.78 -21.53
CA ILE A 55 -10.97 6.72 -22.55
C ILE A 55 -11.05 6.07 -23.93
N ARG A 56 -12.19 6.23 -24.60
CA ARG A 56 -12.47 5.60 -25.90
C ARG A 56 -12.45 6.57 -27.09
N ASP A 57 -12.48 7.88 -26.86
CA ASP A 57 -12.68 8.89 -27.93
C ASP A 57 -11.40 9.67 -28.29
N TYR A 58 -10.40 8.98 -28.86
CA TYR A 58 -9.13 9.59 -29.27
C TYR A 58 -9.06 10.01 -30.74
N GLU A 59 -10.04 9.63 -31.56
CA GLU A 59 -9.97 9.80 -33.03
C GLU A 59 -10.02 11.25 -33.52
N LYS A 60 -10.47 12.20 -32.69
CA LYS A 60 -10.75 13.57 -33.15
C LYS A 60 -9.55 14.54 -33.13
N TRP A 61 -8.35 14.11 -32.71
CA TRP A 61 -7.31 15.03 -32.20
C TRP A 61 -5.95 15.03 -32.92
N GLY A 62 -5.81 14.31 -34.04
CA GLY A 62 -4.63 14.38 -34.92
C GLY A 62 -3.28 14.19 -34.19
N ILE A 63 -2.36 15.16 -34.29
CA ILE A 63 -1.01 15.08 -33.67
C ILE A 63 -1.08 15.06 -32.13
N LEU A 64 -2.09 15.67 -31.51
CA LEU A 64 -2.30 15.59 -30.06
C LEU A 64 -2.68 14.18 -29.62
N THR A 65 -3.27 13.37 -30.51
CA THR A 65 -3.55 11.95 -30.24
C THR A 65 -2.25 11.18 -29.99
N SER A 66 -1.15 11.51 -30.68
CA SER A 66 0.15 10.85 -30.48
C SER A 66 0.74 11.15 -29.10
N VAL A 67 0.69 12.41 -28.65
CA VAL A 67 1.22 12.81 -27.33
C VAL A 67 0.36 12.25 -26.20
N THR A 68 -0.96 12.34 -26.31
CA THR A 68 -1.89 11.79 -25.30
C THR A 68 -1.83 10.26 -25.25
N SER A 69 -1.65 9.59 -26.39
CA SER A 69 -1.41 8.14 -26.46
C SER A 69 -0.11 7.75 -25.76
N LEU A 70 0.99 8.50 -25.96
CA LEU A 70 2.24 8.25 -25.26
C LEU A 70 2.08 8.41 -23.74
N LEU A 71 1.42 9.48 -23.29
CA LEU A 71 1.12 9.69 -21.87
C LEU A 71 0.22 8.57 -21.32
N PHE A 72 -0.73 8.09 -22.11
CA PHE A 72 -1.60 6.97 -21.73
C PHE A 72 -0.80 5.68 -21.50
N VAL A 73 0.12 5.35 -22.42
CA VAL A 73 1.03 4.20 -22.26
C VAL A 73 1.89 4.34 -21.01
N ILE A 74 2.44 5.53 -20.75
CA ILE A 74 3.23 5.83 -19.54
C ILE A 74 2.39 5.64 -18.26
N SER A 75 1.13 6.11 -18.27
CA SER A 75 0.19 5.94 -17.14
C SER A 75 -0.08 4.46 -16.86
N ILE A 76 -0.30 3.65 -17.91
CA ILE A 76 -0.46 2.20 -17.79
C ILE A 76 0.78 1.55 -17.19
N LEU A 77 1.98 1.93 -17.64
CA LEU A 77 3.23 1.39 -17.09
C LEU A 77 3.36 1.68 -15.59
N PHE A 78 3.06 2.89 -15.16
CA PHE A 78 3.07 3.23 -13.73
C PHE A 78 2.04 2.46 -12.92
N LEU A 79 0.82 2.27 -13.45
CA LEU A 79 -0.18 1.44 -12.78
C LEU A 79 0.25 -0.01 -12.70
N PHE A 80 0.87 -0.55 -13.75
CA PHE A 80 1.38 -1.91 -13.75
C PHE A 80 2.49 -2.10 -12.70
N ILE A 81 3.39 -1.12 -12.57
CA ILE A 81 4.42 -1.10 -11.52
C ILE A 81 3.78 -1.04 -10.12
N SER A 82 2.75 -0.19 -9.94
CA SER A 82 2.00 -0.12 -8.68
C SER A 82 1.34 -1.46 -8.33
N TRP A 83 0.68 -2.10 -9.31
CA TRP A 83 0.10 -3.43 -9.14
C TRP A 83 1.14 -4.48 -8.78
N LEU A 84 2.24 -4.59 -9.53
CA LEU A 84 3.30 -5.56 -9.27
C LEU A 84 3.92 -5.39 -7.88
N THR A 85 4.13 -4.15 -7.44
CA THR A 85 4.70 -3.86 -6.11
C THR A 85 3.69 -4.14 -4.99
N LEU A 86 2.40 -3.85 -5.18
CA LEU A 86 1.33 -4.22 -4.24
C LEU A 86 1.18 -5.73 -4.11
N PHE A 87 1.23 -6.48 -5.21
CA PHE A 87 1.16 -7.94 -5.18
C PHE A 87 2.39 -8.55 -4.51
N LYS A 88 3.59 -8.00 -4.75
CA LYS A 88 4.81 -8.42 -4.04
C LYS A 88 4.72 -8.15 -2.55
N PHE A 89 4.19 -7.00 -2.14
CA PHE A 89 3.96 -6.68 -0.73
C PHE A 89 2.91 -7.60 -0.09
N LEU A 90 1.82 -7.87 -0.80
CA LEU A 90 0.78 -8.80 -0.36
C LEU A 90 1.36 -10.19 -0.08
N LYS A 91 2.02 -10.78 -1.09
CA LYS A 91 2.56 -12.13 -1.02
C LYS A 91 3.71 -12.26 -0.02
N GLY A 92 4.62 -11.29 0.00
CA GLY A 92 5.85 -11.37 0.77
C GLY A 92 5.75 -10.88 2.21
N TYR A 93 4.80 -9.99 2.53
CA TYR A 93 4.68 -9.40 3.86
C TYR A 93 3.30 -9.61 4.47
N LEU A 94 2.23 -9.26 3.76
CA LEU A 94 0.88 -9.31 4.34
C LEU A 94 0.45 -10.74 4.67
N ILE A 95 0.69 -11.70 3.76
CA ILE A 95 0.35 -13.12 4.01
C ILE A 95 1.16 -13.65 5.19
N GLU A 96 2.46 -13.39 5.24
CA GLU A 96 3.33 -13.84 6.34
C GLU A 96 2.88 -13.23 7.67
N VAL A 97 2.64 -11.92 7.71
CA VAL A 97 2.20 -11.20 8.93
C VAL A 97 0.80 -11.61 9.37
N VAL A 98 -0.13 -11.85 8.44
CA VAL A 98 -1.52 -12.21 8.75
C VAL A 98 -1.63 -13.64 9.26
N PHE A 99 -0.99 -14.59 8.59
CA PHE A 99 -1.16 -16.03 8.85
C PHE A 99 -0.11 -16.63 9.77
N VAL A 100 1.15 -16.20 9.70
CA VAL A 100 2.25 -16.85 10.43
C VAL A 100 2.43 -16.25 11.83
N GLY A 101 1.97 -15.00 12.06
CA GLY A 101 2.11 -14.35 13.37
C GLY A 101 3.58 -14.16 13.71
N SER A 102 4.21 -13.15 13.13
CA SER A 102 5.67 -12.95 13.23
C SER A 102 6.10 -12.48 14.63
N ASP A 103 6.26 -13.41 15.56
CA ASP A 103 7.14 -13.29 16.71
C ASP A 103 8.55 -13.67 16.25
N THR A 104 9.44 -12.68 16.07
CA THR A 104 10.92 -12.76 16.26
C THR A 104 11.65 -11.63 15.52
N SER A 105 12.83 -11.31 16.05
CA SER A 105 13.77 -10.23 15.70
C SER A 105 14.13 -10.04 14.22
N ASP A 106 13.73 -10.97 13.35
CA ASP A 106 13.97 -10.94 11.89
C ASP A 106 12.95 -10.06 11.12
N SER A 107 11.94 -9.53 11.84
CA SER A 107 10.87 -8.73 11.24
C SER A 107 11.31 -7.32 10.85
N GLU A 108 12.35 -6.74 11.49
CA GLU A 108 12.69 -5.34 11.28
C GLU A 108 13.40 -5.09 9.93
N GLU A 109 14.29 -5.98 9.52
CA GLU A 109 14.97 -5.91 8.23
C GLU A 109 14.00 -6.20 7.07
N LYS A 110 13.16 -7.23 7.22
CA LYS A 110 12.04 -7.49 6.32
C LYS A 110 11.14 -6.26 6.21
N ARG A 111 10.78 -5.63 7.32
CA ARG A 111 9.90 -4.45 7.36
C ARG A 111 10.47 -3.26 6.59
N LYS A 112 11.77 -2.95 6.72
CA LYS A 112 12.41 -1.89 5.90
C LYS A 112 12.41 -2.23 4.42
N LYS A 113 12.65 -3.49 4.07
CA LYS A 113 12.66 -3.95 2.67
C LYS A 113 11.27 -3.91 2.05
N PHE A 114 10.24 -4.35 2.79
CA PHE A 114 8.87 -4.39 2.30
C PHE A 114 8.17 -3.04 2.33
N GLY A 115 8.47 -2.17 3.31
CA GLY A 115 8.00 -0.78 3.32
C GLY A 115 8.41 -0.01 2.07
N ARG A 116 9.55 -0.37 1.47
CA ARG A 116 10.03 0.20 0.20
C ARG A 116 9.13 -0.15 -0.99
N TYR A 117 8.50 -1.33 -1.00
CA TYR A 117 7.52 -1.68 -2.03
C TYR A 117 6.23 -0.89 -1.89
N LEU A 118 5.79 -0.65 -0.64
CA LEU A 118 4.60 0.16 -0.37
C LEU A 118 4.80 1.61 -0.81
N SER A 119 5.96 2.20 -0.49
CA SER A 119 6.28 3.56 -0.93
C SER A 119 6.42 3.63 -2.45
N THR A 120 7.06 2.64 -3.08
CA THR A 120 7.19 2.59 -4.54
C THR A 120 5.82 2.49 -5.21
N SER A 121 4.91 1.65 -4.69
CA SER A 121 3.53 1.60 -5.19
C SER A 121 2.84 2.95 -5.05
N PHE A 122 2.97 3.60 -3.88
CA PHE A 122 2.36 4.89 -3.64
C PHE A 122 2.87 5.96 -4.61
N TYR A 123 4.18 6.06 -4.81
CA TYR A 123 4.77 6.98 -5.78
C TYR A 123 4.31 6.67 -7.22
N ALA A 124 4.29 5.40 -7.61
CA ALA A 124 3.81 5.00 -8.93
C ALA A 124 2.33 5.36 -9.14
N LEU A 125 1.49 5.20 -8.11
CA LEU A 125 0.07 5.55 -8.15
C LEU A 125 -0.13 7.07 -8.25
N ILE A 126 0.63 7.87 -7.48
CA ILE A 126 0.62 9.33 -7.61
C ILE A 126 1.04 9.75 -9.02
N MET A 127 2.14 9.20 -9.54
CA MET A 127 2.62 9.54 -10.88
C MET A 127 1.59 9.16 -11.96
N ALA A 128 0.97 7.98 -11.84
CA ALA A 128 -0.12 7.58 -12.74
C ALA A 128 -1.30 8.56 -12.68
N GLY A 129 -1.65 9.02 -11.47
CA GLY A 129 -2.68 10.03 -11.24
C GLY A 129 -2.35 11.38 -11.86
N ILE A 130 -1.12 11.88 -11.69
CA ILE A 130 -0.65 13.14 -12.28
C ILE A 130 -0.72 13.05 -13.81
N VAL A 131 -0.18 11.99 -14.40
CA VAL A 131 -0.22 11.78 -15.86
C VAL A 131 -1.68 11.72 -16.34
N ARG A 132 -2.57 11.06 -15.59
CA ARG A 132 -4.00 11.00 -15.91
C ARG A 132 -4.66 12.37 -15.88
N LEU A 133 -4.34 13.20 -14.88
CA LEU A 133 -4.83 14.58 -14.78
C LEU A 133 -4.33 15.43 -15.96
N MET A 134 -3.06 15.28 -16.35
CA MET A 134 -2.51 15.97 -17.52
C MET A 134 -3.26 15.59 -18.81
N ILE A 135 -3.57 14.30 -19.00
CA ILE A 135 -4.40 13.85 -20.14
C ILE A 135 -5.79 14.50 -20.08
N GLU A 136 -6.43 14.53 -18.92
CA GLU A 136 -7.80 15.07 -18.81
C GLU A 136 -7.84 16.60 -19.01
N LEU A 137 -6.86 17.32 -18.46
CA LEU A 137 -6.70 18.77 -18.68
C LEU A 137 -6.43 19.08 -20.16
N SER A 138 -5.60 18.26 -20.83
CA SER A 138 -5.33 18.43 -22.26
C SER A 138 -6.60 18.31 -23.11
N LYS A 139 -7.54 17.44 -22.73
CA LYS A 139 -8.85 17.32 -23.38
C LYS A 139 -9.73 18.53 -23.10
N GLN A 140 -9.83 18.98 -21.85
CA GLN A 140 -10.71 20.10 -21.47
C GLN A 140 -10.31 21.41 -22.16
N ILE A 141 -9.00 21.72 -22.16
CA ILE A 141 -8.50 22.95 -22.77
C ILE A 141 -8.89 23.05 -24.24
N PHE A 142 -8.88 21.94 -24.96
CA PHE A 142 -9.00 21.96 -26.41
C PHE A 142 -10.38 21.50 -26.88
N GLN A 143 -11.26 20.98 -26.00
CA GLN A 143 -12.70 20.97 -26.25
C GLN A 143 -13.32 22.38 -26.22
N MET A 144 -12.61 23.34 -25.63
CA MET A 144 -13.02 24.73 -25.55
C MET A 144 -12.62 25.56 -26.79
N TYR A 145 -11.72 25.05 -27.63
CA TYR A 145 -11.27 25.67 -28.89
C TYR A 145 -11.90 24.97 -30.10
#